data_AF-A0A6A6A7Z0-F1
#
_entry.id   AF-A0A6A6A7Z0-F1
#
_cell.length_a   1.000
_cell.length_b   1.000
_cell.length_c   1.000
_cell.angle_alpha   90.00
_cell.angle_beta   90.00
_cell.angle_gamma   90.00
#
_symmetry.space_group_name_H-M   'P 1'
#
loop_
_entity.id
_entity.type
_entity.pdbx_description
1 polymer ?
#
loop_
_entity_poly.entity_id
_entity_poly.type
_entity_poly.pdbx_seq_one_letter_code
_entity_poly.pdbx_strand_id
1 'polypeptide(L)'
;MLSKSLLISLCVSRALARFGQEQVPIAAIQKVQAGDPGVASTIAGAAISDILGAANSCAKLQRADEIMTKLGGGADALAAAIGMVTAEKNTNPFVGGNVQNVCADASLPATPELRGITPLIDPDVDVDGKVAALSKSSAASPLAADGLSVFEVMQQAGLADLVVAQDAAGGAGQGTAGNGTAAGSSGNANNSGNNNNNGNSKGNSNNSGNGNNNSNSNTNNNGNANSNTNANSNTNSNNNGNSNTNSNSDTNSTSTSTTTADFGLCTPTIFFAGGLNSRPATEFTFQITDPLARGGQQEALNPNIITNALCNQLTNVCNANDAAKQICADAKAKVAAAGTRDQSTADLFNAAVGFAGAGGSASARRARRGLMGRDAKEACQICEAE
;
A
#
# COMPACT_ATOMS: atom_id res chain seq x y z
N MET A 1 22.85 -21.98 41.16
CA MET A 1 23.38 -21.20 40.02
C MET A 1 22.64 -21.46 38.68
N LEU A 2 21.39 -21.96 38.66
CA LEU A 2 20.72 -22.35 37.40
C LEU A 2 19.94 -21.22 36.68
N SER A 3 19.70 -20.06 37.32
CA SER A 3 18.79 -19.04 36.78
C SER A 3 19.35 -18.23 35.60
N LYS A 4 20.63 -17.81 35.62
CA LYS A 4 21.19 -16.91 34.60
C LYS A 4 21.46 -17.61 33.27
N SER A 5 21.97 -18.83 33.28
CA SER A 5 22.29 -19.58 32.05
C SER A 5 21.03 -19.97 31.27
N LEU A 6 19.93 -20.27 31.96
CA LEU A 6 18.64 -20.59 31.33
C LEU A 6 18.03 -19.36 30.65
N LEU A 7 18.06 -18.20 31.31
CA LEU A 7 17.60 -16.92 30.75
C LEU A 7 18.41 -16.51 29.51
N ILE A 8 19.74 -16.61 29.56
CA ILE A 8 20.59 -16.30 28.40
C ILE A 8 20.31 -17.26 27.24
N SER A 9 20.14 -18.56 27.51
CA SER A 9 19.77 -19.53 26.48
C SER A 9 18.42 -19.19 25.83
N LEU A 10 17.40 -18.83 26.62
CA LEU A 10 16.08 -18.44 26.13
C LEU A 10 16.13 -17.16 25.27
N CYS A 11 16.93 -16.16 25.69
CA CYS A 11 17.14 -14.93 24.92
C CYS A 11 17.90 -15.19 23.60
N VAL A 12 18.91 -16.07 23.60
CA VAL A 12 19.63 -16.46 22.37
C VAL A 12 18.74 -17.27 21.43
N SER A 13 17.89 -18.17 21.94
CA SER A 13 16.88 -18.86 21.13
C SER A 13 15.86 -17.91 20.51
N ARG A 14 15.33 -16.91 21.26
CA ARG A 14 14.48 -15.85 20.68
C ARG A 14 15.23 -15.01 19.64
N ALA A 15 16.50 -14.70 19.85
CA ALA A 15 17.30 -13.89 18.92
C ALA A 15 17.61 -14.61 17.59
N LEU A 16 17.93 -15.91 17.62
CA LEU A 16 18.08 -16.70 16.39
C LEU A 16 16.74 -16.94 15.68
N ALA A 17 15.64 -17.05 16.42
CA ALA A 17 14.29 -17.14 15.83
C ALA A 17 13.91 -15.85 15.08
N ARG A 18 14.22 -14.66 15.62
CA ARG A 18 13.93 -13.36 14.99
C ARG A 18 14.62 -13.21 13.62
N PHE A 19 15.95 -13.34 13.55
CA PHE A 19 16.67 -13.19 12.27
C PHE A 19 16.44 -14.32 11.27
N GLY A 20 16.02 -15.50 11.74
CA GLY A 20 15.81 -16.67 10.89
C GLY A 20 14.52 -16.63 10.06
N GLN A 21 13.46 -15.98 10.55
CA GLN A 21 12.12 -16.01 9.94
C GLN A 21 11.86 -14.91 8.91
N GLU A 22 12.37 -13.69 9.13
CA GLU A 22 12.10 -12.52 8.25
C GLU A 22 12.59 -12.69 6.79
N GLN A 23 13.56 -13.57 6.55
CA GLN A 23 14.12 -13.85 5.21
C GLN A 23 13.63 -15.18 4.59
N VAL A 24 12.79 -15.96 5.29
CA VAL A 24 12.34 -17.29 4.83
C VAL A 24 11.70 -17.25 3.44
N PRO A 25 10.80 -16.30 3.11
CA PRO A 25 10.20 -16.27 1.78
C PRO A 25 11.25 -15.99 0.71
N ILE A 26 12.16 -15.05 0.94
CA ILE A 26 13.08 -14.52 -0.07
C ILE A 26 13.99 -15.63 -0.62
N ALA A 27 14.61 -16.40 0.27
CA ALA A 27 15.48 -17.51 -0.11
C ALA A 27 14.72 -18.72 -0.66
N ALA A 28 13.43 -18.89 -0.32
CA ALA A 28 12.58 -19.92 -0.91
C ALA A 28 12.18 -19.55 -2.34
N ILE A 29 11.68 -18.32 -2.55
CA ILE A 29 11.29 -17.78 -3.87
C ILE A 29 12.48 -17.84 -4.84
N GLN A 30 13.69 -17.43 -4.42
CA GLN A 30 14.89 -17.49 -5.26
C GLN A 30 15.30 -18.90 -5.70
N LYS A 31 14.88 -19.95 -4.97
CA LYS A 31 15.19 -21.34 -5.30
C LYS A 31 14.19 -21.98 -6.26
N VAL A 32 13.01 -21.40 -6.47
CA VAL A 32 12.02 -21.92 -7.40
C VAL A 32 12.60 -21.88 -8.82
N GLN A 33 12.76 -23.06 -9.44
CA GLN A 33 13.36 -23.21 -10.77
C GLN A 33 12.36 -23.05 -11.92
N ALA A 34 11.05 -23.03 -11.61
CA ALA A 34 9.98 -22.88 -12.59
C ALA A 34 9.60 -21.41 -12.83
N GLY A 35 9.04 -21.12 -14.00
CA GLY A 35 8.81 -19.76 -14.49
C GLY A 35 9.93 -19.25 -15.41
N ASP A 36 9.77 -18.04 -15.94
CA ASP A 36 10.77 -17.46 -16.86
C ASP A 36 12.06 -17.04 -16.13
N PRO A 37 13.24 -17.11 -16.81
CA PRO A 37 14.51 -16.72 -16.24
C PRO A 37 14.51 -15.31 -15.63
N GLY A 38 14.84 -15.22 -14.33
CA GLY A 38 14.90 -13.96 -13.59
C GLY A 38 13.57 -13.49 -12.98
N VAL A 39 12.44 -14.17 -13.23
CA VAL A 39 11.17 -13.84 -12.57
C VAL A 39 11.22 -14.16 -11.08
N ALA A 40 11.76 -15.33 -10.71
CA ALA A 40 11.94 -15.72 -9.31
C ALA A 40 12.76 -14.69 -8.51
N SER A 41 13.89 -14.22 -9.04
CA SER A 41 14.70 -13.18 -8.39
C SER A 41 14.02 -11.81 -8.35
N THR A 42 13.20 -11.47 -9.35
CA THR A 42 12.40 -10.23 -9.38
C THR A 42 11.32 -10.24 -8.30
N ILE A 43 10.55 -11.34 -8.20
CA ILE A 43 9.51 -11.54 -7.19
C ILE A 43 10.12 -11.55 -5.78
N ALA A 44 11.26 -12.23 -5.59
CA ALA A 44 11.98 -12.24 -4.32
C ALA A 44 12.47 -10.83 -3.91
N GLY A 45 12.98 -10.04 -4.85
CA GLY A 45 13.40 -8.66 -4.59
C GLY A 45 12.23 -7.74 -4.20
N ALA A 46 11.06 -7.93 -4.83
CA ALA A 46 9.85 -7.17 -4.51
C ALA A 46 9.25 -7.56 -3.16
N ALA A 47 9.21 -8.87 -2.84
CA ALA A 47 8.68 -9.41 -1.59
C ALA A 47 9.29 -8.78 -0.32
N ILE A 48 10.56 -8.35 -0.36
CA ILE A 48 11.22 -7.63 0.74
C ILE A 48 10.43 -6.37 1.12
N SER A 49 9.89 -5.64 0.14
CA SER A 49 9.13 -4.41 0.38
C SER A 49 7.76 -4.70 1.00
N ASP A 50 7.13 -5.80 0.61
CA ASP A 50 5.79 -6.21 1.07
C ASP A 50 5.80 -6.70 2.55
N ILE A 51 6.97 -7.14 3.03
CA ILE A 51 7.19 -7.63 4.40
C ILE A 51 7.51 -6.49 5.39
N LEU A 52 7.83 -5.27 4.93
CA LEU A 52 8.05 -4.12 5.81
C LEU A 52 6.77 -3.77 6.61
N GLY A 53 6.92 -3.38 7.87
CA GLY A 53 5.79 -3.12 8.78
C GLY A 53 4.85 -2.01 8.32
N ALA A 54 5.37 -0.99 7.63
CA ALA A 54 4.58 0.10 7.03
C ALA A 54 3.95 -0.26 5.66
N ALA A 55 4.32 -1.39 5.05
CA ALA A 55 3.74 -1.80 3.78
C ALA A 55 2.32 -2.35 3.97
N ASN A 56 1.49 -2.27 2.94
CA ASN A 56 0.14 -2.82 2.92
C ASN A 56 0.17 -4.35 3.20
N SER A 57 -0.69 -4.83 4.09
CA SER A 57 -0.76 -6.25 4.47
C SER A 57 -1.44 -7.14 3.42
N CYS A 58 -2.31 -6.60 2.56
CA CYS A 58 -2.89 -7.29 1.41
C CYS A 58 -1.88 -7.47 0.25
N ALA A 59 -0.96 -6.53 0.06
CA ALA A 59 0.10 -6.65 -0.96
C ALA A 59 0.98 -7.90 -0.76
N LYS A 60 1.18 -8.32 0.50
CA LYS A 60 1.87 -9.57 0.87
C LYS A 60 1.13 -10.82 0.39
N LEU A 61 -0.20 -10.80 0.36
CA LEU A 61 -1.01 -11.92 -0.16
C LEU A 61 -1.00 -11.91 -1.70
N GLN A 62 -1.13 -10.74 -2.32
CA GLN A 62 -0.97 -10.57 -3.77
C GLN A 62 0.41 -11.06 -4.25
N ARG A 63 1.47 -10.82 -3.47
CA ARG A 63 2.82 -11.37 -3.73
C ARG A 63 2.84 -12.90 -3.67
N ALA A 64 2.09 -13.51 -2.77
CA ALA A 64 1.97 -14.96 -2.67
C ALA A 64 1.21 -15.57 -3.87
N ASP A 65 0.15 -14.90 -4.33
CA ASP A 65 -0.54 -15.23 -5.58
C ASP A 65 0.37 -15.03 -6.81
N GLU A 66 1.22 -14.01 -6.81
CA GLU A 66 2.20 -13.75 -7.89
C GLU A 66 3.26 -14.86 -7.97
N ILE A 67 3.72 -15.39 -6.83
CA ILE A 67 4.62 -16.56 -6.78
C ILE A 67 3.96 -17.76 -7.47
N MET A 68 2.71 -18.07 -7.12
CA MET A 68 1.99 -19.22 -7.68
C MET A 68 1.72 -19.08 -9.18
N THR A 69 1.24 -17.90 -9.61
CA THR A 69 0.88 -17.64 -11.00
C THR A 69 2.08 -17.52 -11.93
N LYS A 70 3.19 -16.88 -11.50
CA LYS A 70 4.34 -16.61 -12.38
C LYS A 70 5.48 -17.64 -12.29
N LEU A 71 5.56 -18.41 -11.19
CA LEU A 71 6.56 -19.47 -11.03
C LEU A 71 5.97 -20.88 -11.26
N GLY A 72 4.83 -20.95 -11.97
CA GLY A 72 4.28 -22.20 -12.53
C GLY A 72 3.58 -23.13 -11.54
N GLY A 73 3.20 -22.66 -10.35
CA GLY A 73 2.34 -23.38 -9.40
C GLY A 73 2.86 -24.71 -8.85
N GLY A 74 4.11 -25.08 -9.13
CA GLY A 74 4.72 -26.33 -8.64
C GLY A 74 4.93 -26.35 -7.13
N ALA A 75 5.29 -27.50 -6.57
CA ALA A 75 5.46 -27.68 -5.12
C ALA A 75 6.45 -26.67 -4.48
N ASP A 76 7.53 -26.31 -5.18
CA ASP A 76 8.48 -25.29 -4.72
C ASP A 76 7.87 -23.88 -4.71
N ALA A 77 7.05 -23.55 -5.71
CA ALA A 77 6.31 -22.28 -5.76
C ALA A 77 5.27 -22.21 -4.64
N LEU A 78 4.55 -23.31 -4.39
CA LEU A 78 3.59 -23.41 -3.27
C LEU A 78 4.30 -23.27 -1.93
N ALA A 79 5.42 -23.95 -1.70
CA ALA A 79 6.21 -23.80 -0.48
C ALA A 79 6.71 -22.36 -0.27
N ALA A 80 7.17 -21.69 -1.35
CA ALA A 80 7.59 -20.30 -1.31
C ALA A 80 6.41 -19.33 -1.05
N ALA A 81 5.24 -19.59 -1.63
CA ALA A 81 4.03 -18.80 -1.44
C ALA A 81 3.43 -18.98 -0.02
N ILE A 82 3.40 -20.21 0.51
CA ILE A 82 3.05 -20.48 1.92
C ILE A 82 4.03 -19.74 2.85
N GLY A 83 5.33 -19.73 2.53
CA GLY A 83 6.31 -18.91 3.24
C GLY A 83 5.94 -17.42 3.21
N MET A 84 5.52 -16.89 2.07
CA MET A 84 5.09 -15.49 1.94
C MET A 84 3.81 -15.19 2.76
N VAL A 85 2.81 -16.09 2.77
CA VAL A 85 1.59 -15.91 3.58
C VAL A 85 1.89 -16.01 5.07
N THR A 86 2.74 -16.96 5.49
CA THR A 86 3.09 -17.15 6.91
C THR A 86 4.08 -16.13 7.46
N ALA A 87 4.89 -15.47 6.63
CA ALA A 87 5.89 -14.53 7.12
C ALA A 87 5.33 -13.43 8.04
N GLU A 88 6.09 -13.08 9.07
CA GLU A 88 5.83 -11.92 9.93
C GLU A 88 6.10 -10.64 9.14
N LYS A 89 5.32 -9.58 9.35
CA LYS A 89 5.71 -8.24 8.87
C LYS A 89 6.65 -7.61 9.88
N ASN A 90 7.81 -7.10 9.44
CA ASN A 90 8.79 -6.42 10.31
C ASN A 90 8.22 -5.07 10.79
N THR A 91 7.44 -5.16 11.87
CA THR A 91 6.83 -4.04 12.59
C THR A 91 7.82 -3.52 13.62
N ASN A 92 7.79 -2.21 13.89
CA ASN A 92 8.70 -1.61 14.87
C ASN A 92 7.96 -1.46 16.21
N PRO A 93 8.31 -2.24 17.26
CA PRO A 93 7.60 -2.19 18.54
C PRO A 93 7.70 -0.83 19.26
N PHE A 94 8.62 0.03 18.84
CA PHE A 94 8.81 1.37 19.41
C PHE A 94 8.07 2.49 18.64
N VAL A 95 7.36 2.17 17.55
CA VAL A 95 6.67 3.16 16.70
C VAL A 95 5.24 2.71 16.42
N GLY A 96 4.29 3.65 16.46
CA GLY A 96 2.90 3.38 16.05
C GLY A 96 2.14 2.37 16.94
N GLY A 97 2.58 2.13 18.17
CA GLY A 97 1.91 1.22 19.11
C GLY A 97 2.04 -0.28 18.78
N ASN A 98 3.01 -0.64 17.93
CA ASN A 98 3.21 -2.00 17.43
C ASN A 98 1.99 -2.64 16.76
N VAL A 99 1.19 -1.84 16.03
CA VAL A 99 -0.04 -2.30 15.37
C VAL A 99 0.26 -3.37 14.31
N GLN A 100 -0.42 -4.50 14.42
CA GLN A 100 -0.23 -5.69 13.60
C GLN A 100 -1.33 -5.75 12.52
N ASN A 101 -1.08 -5.13 11.37
CA ASN A 101 -2.05 -5.05 10.27
C ASN A 101 -2.17 -6.40 9.52
N VAL A 102 -3.39 -6.89 9.38
CA VAL A 102 -3.73 -8.12 8.63
C VAL A 102 -4.79 -7.80 7.59
N CYS A 103 -4.63 -8.39 6.39
CA CYS A 103 -5.51 -8.12 5.26
C CYS A 103 -6.96 -8.58 5.53
N ALA A 104 -7.90 -7.66 5.31
CA ALA A 104 -9.34 -7.84 5.43
C ALA A 104 -10.06 -7.96 4.07
N ASP A 105 -9.31 -8.04 2.96
CA ASP A 105 -9.89 -8.33 1.64
C ASP A 105 -10.19 -9.83 1.50
N ALA A 106 -11.48 -10.18 1.43
CA ALA A 106 -11.94 -11.55 1.29
C ALA A 106 -11.58 -12.20 -0.07
N SER A 107 -11.19 -11.42 -1.08
CA SER A 107 -10.71 -11.94 -2.35
C SER A 107 -9.26 -12.43 -2.30
N LEU A 108 -8.53 -12.16 -1.20
CA LEU A 108 -7.12 -12.49 -1.04
C LEU A 108 -6.86 -13.50 0.12
N PRO A 109 -5.98 -14.51 -0.07
CA PRO A 109 -5.33 -14.87 -1.34
C PRO A 109 -6.34 -15.36 -2.38
N ALA A 110 -6.03 -15.08 -3.65
CA ALA A 110 -6.81 -15.55 -4.79
C ALA A 110 -6.53 -17.03 -5.10
N THR A 111 -5.33 -17.51 -4.76
CA THR A 111 -4.91 -18.91 -4.93
C THR A 111 -5.60 -19.80 -3.88
N PRO A 112 -6.41 -20.80 -4.27
CA PRO A 112 -7.16 -21.63 -3.32
C PRO A 112 -6.29 -22.33 -2.27
N GLU A 113 -5.12 -22.82 -2.66
CA GLU A 113 -4.16 -23.55 -1.80
C GLU A 113 -3.55 -22.65 -0.71
N LEU A 114 -3.67 -21.33 -0.83
CA LEU A 114 -3.16 -20.35 0.13
C LEU A 114 -4.25 -19.81 1.08
N ARG A 115 -5.54 -20.05 0.78
CA ARG A 115 -6.64 -19.58 1.63
C ARG A 115 -6.65 -20.31 2.96
N GLY A 116 -7.00 -19.59 4.03
CA GLY A 116 -7.04 -20.16 5.38
C GLY A 116 -5.68 -20.35 6.06
N ILE A 117 -4.59 -19.90 5.44
CA ILE A 117 -3.26 -19.80 6.06
C ILE A 117 -3.14 -18.45 6.77
N THR A 118 -2.65 -18.45 8.00
CA THR A 118 -2.50 -17.24 8.83
C THR A 118 -1.04 -16.78 8.95
N PRO A 119 -0.77 -15.47 9.04
CA PRO A 119 0.58 -14.94 9.19
C PRO A 119 1.11 -15.12 10.62
N LEU A 120 2.42 -15.08 10.76
CA LEU A 120 3.10 -14.75 12.01
C LEU A 120 2.90 -13.28 12.35
N ILE A 121 2.95 -12.98 13.64
CA ILE A 121 2.73 -11.67 14.27
C ILE A 121 3.85 -11.46 15.30
N ASP A 122 4.27 -10.22 15.54
CA ASP A 122 5.40 -9.92 16.45
C ASP A 122 5.25 -10.67 17.79
N PRO A 123 6.24 -11.46 18.24
CA PRO A 123 6.24 -12.13 19.54
C PRO A 123 6.11 -11.23 20.77
N ASP A 124 6.26 -9.90 20.62
CA ASP A 124 5.97 -8.92 21.67
C ASP A 124 4.47 -8.51 21.69
N VAL A 125 3.67 -8.93 20.70
CA VAL A 125 2.20 -8.90 20.67
C VAL A 125 1.61 -10.31 20.88
N ASP A 126 2.07 -11.33 20.14
CA ASP A 126 1.70 -12.74 20.35
C ASP A 126 2.48 -13.36 21.53
N VAL A 127 2.33 -12.76 22.71
CA VAL A 127 3.09 -13.12 23.92
C VAL A 127 2.82 -14.56 24.40
N ASP A 128 1.65 -15.10 24.07
CA ASP A 128 1.24 -16.48 24.36
C ASP A 128 1.68 -17.48 23.27
N GLY A 129 2.18 -17.01 22.11
CA GLY A 129 2.55 -17.85 20.97
C GLY A 129 1.36 -18.52 20.25
N LYS A 130 0.14 -18.00 20.43
CA LYS A 130 -1.10 -18.58 19.87
C LYS A 130 -1.19 -18.32 18.37
N VAL A 131 -0.81 -17.13 17.92
CA VAL A 131 -0.77 -16.81 16.49
C VAL A 131 0.34 -17.62 15.81
N ALA A 132 1.51 -17.74 16.43
CA ALA A 132 2.60 -18.58 15.93
C ALA A 132 2.19 -20.07 15.82
N ALA A 133 1.43 -20.59 16.79
CA ALA A 133 0.86 -21.93 16.73
C ALA A 133 -0.16 -22.08 15.59
N LEU A 134 -1.06 -21.10 15.41
CA LEU A 134 -2.07 -21.11 14.34
C LEU A 134 -1.46 -20.96 12.94
N SER A 135 -0.48 -20.08 12.78
CA SER A 135 0.26 -19.91 11.52
C SER A 135 0.94 -21.22 11.13
N LYS A 136 1.62 -21.87 12.08
CA LYS A 136 2.26 -23.17 11.85
C LYS A 136 1.27 -24.29 11.51
N SER A 137 0.12 -24.37 12.19
CA SER A 137 -0.87 -25.41 11.90
C SER A 137 -1.57 -25.16 10.56
N SER A 138 -1.99 -23.92 10.30
CA SER A 138 -2.65 -23.53 9.05
C SER A 138 -1.74 -23.64 7.82
N ALA A 139 -0.43 -23.40 7.95
CA ALA A 139 0.54 -23.64 6.89
C ALA A 139 0.69 -25.12 6.48
N ALA A 140 0.40 -26.05 7.41
CA ALA A 140 0.44 -27.50 7.15
C ALA A 140 -0.94 -28.07 6.78
N SER A 141 -2.01 -27.45 7.26
CA SER A 141 -3.41 -27.81 6.99
C SER A 141 -4.26 -26.53 7.05
N PRO A 142 -4.52 -25.87 5.90
CA PRO A 142 -5.23 -24.61 5.86
C PRO A 142 -6.63 -24.70 6.48
N LEU A 143 -7.06 -23.59 7.08
CA LEU A 143 -8.37 -23.47 7.74
C LEU A 143 -9.48 -23.29 6.70
N ALA A 144 -10.72 -23.62 7.06
CA ALA A 144 -11.87 -23.29 6.22
C ALA A 144 -12.00 -21.76 6.11
N ALA A 145 -11.91 -21.23 4.88
CA ALA A 145 -11.80 -19.79 4.61
C ALA A 145 -12.62 -19.34 3.39
N ASP A 146 -13.71 -20.04 3.10
CA ASP A 146 -14.61 -19.74 1.98
C ASP A 146 -15.28 -18.38 2.18
N GLY A 147 -14.93 -17.42 1.32
CA GLY A 147 -15.41 -16.03 1.43
C GLY A 147 -14.83 -15.24 2.60
N LEU A 148 -13.83 -15.77 3.33
CA LEU A 148 -13.18 -15.10 4.46
C LEU A 148 -11.80 -14.56 4.08
N SER A 149 -11.54 -13.32 4.48
CA SER A 149 -10.20 -12.73 4.53
C SER A 149 -9.35 -13.36 5.63
N VAL A 150 -8.03 -13.13 5.57
CA VAL A 150 -7.08 -13.61 6.57
C VAL A 150 -7.37 -13.02 7.96
N PHE A 151 -7.82 -11.77 8.04
CA PHE A 151 -8.26 -11.15 9.31
C PHE A 151 -9.47 -11.91 9.91
N GLU A 152 -10.46 -12.28 9.10
CA GLU A 152 -11.65 -13.00 9.57
C GLU A 152 -11.33 -14.44 10.00
N VAL A 153 -10.39 -15.10 9.33
CA VAL A 153 -9.86 -16.41 9.76
C VAL A 153 -9.21 -16.30 11.14
N MET A 154 -8.43 -15.24 11.40
CA MET A 154 -7.85 -14.98 12.72
C MET A 154 -8.91 -14.58 13.76
N GLN A 155 -9.97 -13.87 13.36
CA GLN A 155 -11.11 -13.57 14.22
C GLN A 155 -11.86 -14.83 14.65
N GLN A 156 -12.11 -15.77 13.73
CA GLN A 156 -12.74 -17.06 14.04
C GLN A 156 -11.88 -17.94 14.95
N ALA A 157 -10.55 -17.80 14.89
CA ALA A 157 -9.63 -18.43 15.83
C ALA A 157 -9.54 -17.72 17.21
N GLY A 158 -10.29 -16.63 17.42
CA GLY A 158 -10.29 -15.88 18.68
C GLY A 158 -9.05 -15.00 18.88
N LEU A 159 -8.39 -14.57 17.80
CA LEU A 159 -7.14 -13.80 17.83
C LEU A 159 -7.29 -12.36 17.31
N ALA A 160 -8.53 -11.89 17.09
CA ALA A 160 -8.81 -10.54 16.59
C ALA A 160 -8.26 -9.43 17.50
N ASP A 161 -8.21 -9.62 18.82
CA ASP A 161 -7.70 -8.62 19.77
C ASP A 161 -6.20 -8.33 19.60
N LEU A 162 -5.46 -9.17 18.86
CA LEU A 162 -4.02 -9.04 18.62
C LEU A 162 -3.69 -8.35 17.29
N VAL A 163 -4.68 -8.13 16.41
CA VAL A 163 -4.46 -7.69 15.03
C VAL A 163 -5.49 -6.64 14.58
N VAL A 164 -5.11 -5.81 13.61
CA VAL A 164 -5.98 -4.78 13.05
C VAL A 164 -6.30 -5.11 11.59
N ALA A 165 -7.58 -5.04 11.23
CA ALA A 165 -8.05 -5.20 9.87
C ALA A 165 -7.53 -4.06 8.98
N GLN A 166 -6.92 -4.40 7.85
CA GLN A 166 -6.51 -3.44 6.83
C GLN A 166 -7.11 -3.82 5.48
N ASP A 167 -7.71 -2.85 4.79
CA ASP A 167 -8.25 -3.05 3.44
C ASP A 167 -7.17 -3.08 2.34
N ALA A 168 -7.56 -3.45 1.12
CA ALA A 168 -6.63 -3.50 -0.01
C ALA A 168 -6.08 -2.13 -0.43
N ALA A 169 -6.73 -1.01 -0.08
CA ALA A 169 -6.21 0.35 -0.29
C ALA A 169 -5.23 0.78 0.81
N GLY A 170 -5.09 0.00 1.88
CA GLY A 170 -4.22 0.27 3.03
C GLY A 170 -4.91 1.00 4.19
N GLY A 171 -6.21 1.29 4.05
CA GLY A 171 -7.05 1.90 5.07
C GLY A 171 -7.54 0.90 6.13
N ALA A 172 -8.35 1.39 7.08
CA ALA A 172 -8.93 0.56 8.12
C ALA A 172 -9.98 -0.40 7.51
N GLY A 173 -9.67 -1.69 7.54
CA GLY A 173 -10.55 -2.73 7.04
C GLY A 173 -11.75 -2.96 7.97
N GLN A 174 -12.85 -3.42 7.38
CA GLN A 174 -14.00 -3.96 8.12
C GLN A 174 -13.97 -5.47 7.96
N GLY A 175 -13.75 -6.21 9.05
CA GLY A 175 -14.12 -7.63 9.07
C GLY A 175 -15.65 -7.75 9.01
N THR A 176 -16.18 -8.71 8.26
CA THR A 176 -17.61 -9.04 8.33
C THR A 176 -17.98 -9.39 9.77
N ALA A 177 -19.18 -8.99 10.18
CA ALA A 177 -19.70 -9.34 11.49
C ALA A 177 -19.98 -10.85 11.53
N GLY A 178 -19.03 -11.61 12.08
CA GLY A 178 -19.07 -13.08 12.12
C GLY A 178 -20.39 -13.61 12.71
N ASN A 179 -21.02 -14.52 11.98
CA ASN A 179 -22.31 -15.10 12.35
C ASN A 179 -22.16 -16.19 13.43
N GLY A 180 -21.73 -15.82 14.65
CA GLY A 180 -21.60 -16.76 15.76
C GLY A 180 -21.01 -16.18 17.06
N THR A 181 -21.78 -16.30 18.15
CA THR A 181 -21.39 -16.04 19.56
C THR A 181 -20.78 -14.67 19.90
N ALA A 182 -21.64 -13.78 20.38
CA ALA A 182 -21.22 -12.63 21.18
C ALA A 182 -20.60 -13.08 22.51
N ALA A 183 -19.28 -13.30 22.53
CA ALA A 183 -18.49 -13.17 23.74
C ALA A 183 -18.29 -11.66 24.00
N GLY A 184 -18.91 -11.14 25.05
CA GLY A 184 -18.92 -9.69 25.31
C GLY A 184 -17.57 -9.14 25.76
N SER A 185 -16.82 -8.51 24.86
CA SER A 185 -15.75 -7.57 25.21
C SER A 185 -16.31 -6.15 25.29
N SER A 186 -16.94 -5.85 26.42
CA SER A 186 -17.39 -4.51 26.78
C SER A 186 -16.20 -3.60 27.10
N GLY A 187 -15.65 -2.96 26.07
CA GLY A 187 -14.90 -1.71 26.19
C GLY A 187 -13.45 -1.79 26.69
N ASN A 188 -12.54 -1.30 25.85
CA ASN A 188 -11.43 -0.49 26.33
C ASN A 188 -11.21 0.73 25.43
N ALA A 189 -12.20 1.64 25.40
CA ALA A 189 -12.10 2.95 24.77
C ALA A 189 -11.74 4.01 25.82
N ASN A 190 -10.44 4.19 26.08
CA ASN A 190 -9.85 5.25 26.92
C ASN A 190 -8.32 5.19 26.68
N ASN A 191 -7.51 6.24 26.51
CA ASN A 191 -7.61 7.71 26.43
C ASN A 191 -6.36 8.13 25.60
N SER A 192 -6.13 9.33 25.04
CA SER A 192 -6.69 10.64 25.33
C SER A 192 -6.44 11.61 24.18
N GLY A 193 -7.44 12.45 23.89
CA GLY A 193 -7.34 13.60 22.98
C GLY A 193 -8.30 14.68 23.47
N ASN A 194 -7.78 15.63 24.25
CA ASN A 194 -8.57 16.72 24.82
C ASN A 194 -9.37 17.47 23.75
N ASN A 195 -10.66 17.70 24.00
CA ASN A 195 -11.25 19.03 23.84
C ASN A 195 -12.55 19.17 24.64
N ASN A 196 -12.60 20.18 25.51
CA ASN A 196 -13.80 20.56 26.24
C ASN A 196 -14.83 21.17 25.29
N ASN A 197 -16.08 20.68 25.32
CA ASN A 197 -17.19 21.64 25.42
C ASN A 197 -18.43 21.06 26.13
N ASN A 198 -19.14 21.96 26.82
CA ASN A 198 -20.23 21.66 27.74
C ASN A 198 -21.59 21.53 27.01
N GLY A 199 -22.44 20.56 27.37
CA GLY A 199 -23.64 20.23 26.58
C GLY A 199 -24.69 19.31 27.21
N ASN A 200 -24.92 19.41 28.53
CA ASN A 200 -26.01 18.83 29.33
C ASN A 200 -27.25 18.26 28.58
N SER A 201 -27.54 16.95 28.69
CA SER A 201 -28.92 16.42 28.82
C SER A 201 -29.01 14.96 29.31
N LYS A 202 -29.50 14.83 30.55
CA LYS A 202 -30.24 13.73 31.21
C LYS A 202 -30.57 12.50 30.36
N GLY A 203 -30.13 11.32 30.80
CA GLY A 203 -30.57 10.03 30.25
C GLY A 203 -31.88 9.52 30.84
N ASN A 204 -32.39 8.42 30.28
CA ASN A 204 -33.29 7.50 30.99
C ASN A 204 -33.07 6.07 30.47
N SER A 205 -32.55 5.19 31.33
CA SER A 205 -32.41 3.77 31.03
C SER A 205 -33.74 3.08 31.24
N ASN A 206 -34.28 2.39 30.24
CA ASN A 206 -35.36 1.42 30.42
C ASN A 206 -35.07 0.15 29.62
N ASN A 207 -34.45 -0.81 30.30
CA ASN A 207 -34.40 -2.20 29.86
C ASN A 207 -35.71 -2.89 30.27
N SER A 208 -36.43 -3.49 29.32
CA SER A 208 -37.43 -4.53 29.57
C SER A 208 -37.65 -5.30 28.27
N GLY A 209 -36.90 -6.38 28.10
CA GLY A 209 -37.16 -7.33 27.02
C GLY A 209 -38.44 -8.11 27.28
N ASN A 210 -39.19 -8.40 26.23
CA ASN A 210 -40.13 -9.51 26.22
C ASN A 210 -40.13 -10.14 24.81
N GLY A 211 -39.43 -11.26 24.66
CA GLY A 211 -39.42 -12.01 23.42
C GLY A 211 -40.64 -12.94 23.36
N ASN A 212 -41.35 -12.95 22.22
CA ASN A 212 -42.30 -14.00 21.88
C ASN A 212 -42.15 -14.34 20.40
N ASN A 213 -41.47 -15.45 20.12
CA ASN A 213 -41.50 -16.09 18.81
C ASN A 213 -42.76 -16.94 18.72
N ASN A 214 -43.59 -16.73 17.69
CA ASN A 214 -44.20 -17.88 17.01
C ASN A 214 -44.47 -17.57 15.53
N SER A 215 -44.33 -18.61 14.73
CA SER A 215 -44.38 -18.61 13.28
C SER A 215 -45.82 -18.63 12.75
N ASN A 216 -46.01 -18.12 11.52
CA ASN A 216 -46.40 -18.90 10.34
C ASN A 216 -47.36 -18.13 9.40
N SER A 217 -46.95 -18.12 8.15
CA SER A 217 -47.62 -17.71 6.91
C SER A 217 -49.11 -18.03 6.80
N ASN A 218 -49.90 -17.10 6.23
CA ASN A 218 -50.71 -17.42 5.04
C ASN A 218 -51.04 -16.18 4.17
N THR A 219 -51.31 -16.47 2.91
CA THR A 219 -51.43 -15.63 1.70
C THR A 219 -52.81 -14.96 1.49
N ASN A 220 -52.81 -13.81 0.78
CA ASN A 220 -53.91 -13.25 -0.06
C ASN A 220 -55.20 -12.76 0.69
N ASN A 221 -55.99 -11.78 0.23
CA ASN A 221 -56.09 -11.18 -1.11
C ASN A 221 -56.75 -9.77 -1.12
N ASN A 222 -56.42 -8.96 -2.13
CA ASN A 222 -57.25 -7.96 -2.86
C ASN A 222 -57.98 -6.77 -2.17
N GLY A 223 -57.47 -5.55 -2.39
CA GLY A 223 -58.17 -4.47 -3.12
C GLY A 223 -59.23 -3.58 -2.44
N ASN A 224 -58.97 -2.27 -2.36
CA ASN A 224 -59.76 -1.25 -3.08
C ASN A 224 -59.00 0.10 -3.17
N ALA A 225 -59.21 0.85 -4.24
CA ALA A 225 -58.67 2.20 -4.40
C ALA A 225 -59.65 3.27 -3.89
N ASN A 226 -59.13 4.38 -3.35
CA ASN A 226 -59.84 5.65 -3.43
C ASN A 226 -58.85 6.83 -3.51
N SER A 227 -58.92 7.57 -4.62
CA SER A 227 -58.23 8.84 -4.78
C SER A 227 -59.04 9.94 -4.11
N ASN A 228 -58.43 10.74 -3.23
CA ASN A 228 -58.98 12.06 -2.93
C ASN A 228 -57.89 13.13 -2.98
N THR A 229 -57.83 13.79 -4.12
CA THR A 229 -57.12 15.05 -4.29
C THR A 229 -57.75 16.13 -3.42
N ASN A 230 -56.96 16.82 -2.61
CA ASN A 230 -57.21 18.24 -2.41
C ASN A 230 -55.90 19.02 -2.32
N ALA A 231 -55.78 20.05 -3.15
CA ALA A 231 -54.59 20.86 -3.25
C ALA A 231 -54.70 22.07 -2.32
N ASN A 232 -53.56 22.51 -1.79
CA ASN A 232 -53.33 23.95 -1.67
C ASN A 232 -51.89 24.26 -2.07
N SER A 233 -51.76 25.22 -2.98
CA SER A 233 -50.50 25.63 -3.57
C SER A 233 -49.87 26.76 -2.76
N ASN A 234 -48.54 26.83 -2.75
CA ASN A 234 -47.91 28.14 -2.97
C ASN A 234 -46.67 27.99 -3.84
N THR A 235 -46.41 29.02 -4.64
CA THR A 235 -45.67 28.93 -5.90
C THR A 235 -44.53 29.95 -5.94
N ASN A 236 -43.34 29.50 -6.35
CA ASN A 236 -42.39 30.21 -7.22
C ASN A 236 -41.30 29.20 -7.62
N SER A 237 -41.06 28.87 -8.90
CA SER A 237 -40.48 29.73 -9.96
C SER A 237 -39.03 30.15 -9.63
N ASN A 238 -38.00 30.11 -10.49
CA ASN A 238 -37.83 29.79 -11.93
C ASN A 238 -36.30 29.53 -12.16
N ASN A 239 -35.75 28.92 -13.23
CA ASN A 239 -36.36 28.36 -14.46
C ASN A 239 -35.50 27.25 -15.14
N ASN A 240 -36.17 26.47 -16.00
CA ASN A 240 -35.79 25.94 -17.33
C ASN A 240 -34.32 25.92 -17.83
N GLY A 241 -33.88 24.78 -18.40
CA GLY A 241 -32.59 24.61 -19.07
C GLY A 241 -32.34 23.23 -19.70
N ASN A 242 -33.36 22.63 -20.34
CA ASN A 242 -33.23 21.32 -20.99
C ASN A 242 -32.39 21.39 -22.29
N SER A 243 -31.37 20.55 -22.41
CA SER A 243 -30.93 20.03 -23.72
C SER A 243 -30.23 18.67 -23.59
N ASN A 244 -30.89 17.65 -24.13
CA ASN A 244 -30.46 16.25 -24.22
C ASN A 244 -29.29 16.05 -25.21
N THR A 245 -28.24 15.32 -24.79
CA THR A 245 -27.51 14.41 -25.70
C THR A 245 -26.93 13.21 -24.95
N ASN A 246 -27.37 12.01 -25.32
CA ASN A 246 -26.95 10.74 -24.75
C ASN A 246 -25.55 10.30 -25.25
N SER A 247 -24.61 10.03 -24.34
CA SER A 247 -23.50 9.05 -24.53
C SER A 247 -22.71 8.79 -23.23
N ASN A 248 -23.04 7.65 -22.60
CA ASN A 248 -22.18 6.68 -21.89
C ASN A 248 -21.06 7.10 -20.89
N SER A 249 -21.01 6.37 -19.77
CA SER A 249 -19.89 6.18 -18.81
C SER A 249 -19.64 7.25 -17.72
N ASP A 250 -20.42 7.13 -16.65
CA ASP A 250 -20.01 7.19 -15.24
C ASP A 250 -18.93 8.19 -14.77
N THR A 251 -19.43 9.33 -14.30
CA THR A 251 -19.01 9.93 -13.02
C THR A 251 -18.85 8.86 -11.92
N ASN A 252 -17.85 8.92 -11.03
CA ASN A 252 -17.74 10.00 -10.05
C ASN A 252 -16.29 10.24 -9.56
N SER A 253 -15.58 11.15 -10.21
CA SER A 253 -14.46 11.86 -9.57
C SER A 253 -15.00 12.96 -8.68
N THR A 254 -15.22 12.68 -7.40
CA THR A 254 -15.57 13.69 -6.40
C THR A 254 -14.38 14.63 -6.19
N SER A 255 -14.44 15.81 -6.81
CA SER A 255 -13.45 16.87 -6.62
C SER A 255 -13.52 17.43 -5.20
N THR A 256 -12.56 17.05 -4.36
CA THR A 256 -12.37 17.65 -3.04
C THR A 256 -10.88 17.86 -2.76
N SER A 257 -10.44 19.11 -2.92
CA SER A 257 -9.08 19.62 -2.67
C SER A 257 -7.97 19.11 -3.58
N THR A 258 -7.38 20.05 -4.33
CA THR A 258 -6.09 19.87 -4.99
C THR A 258 -4.96 19.83 -3.95
N THR A 259 -4.57 18.65 -3.49
CA THR A 259 -3.20 18.44 -2.98
C THR A 259 -2.27 18.31 -4.17
N THR A 260 -1.92 19.45 -4.77
CA THR A 260 -0.87 19.54 -5.78
C THR A 260 0.39 18.81 -5.26
N ALA A 261 1.01 18.01 -6.12
CA ALA A 261 2.19 17.24 -5.76
C ALA A 261 3.30 18.17 -5.26
N ASP A 262 3.67 18.03 -3.99
CA ASP A 262 4.74 18.79 -3.37
C ASP A 262 5.90 17.85 -3.07
N PHE A 263 6.96 17.98 -3.87
CA PHE A 263 8.20 17.21 -3.70
C PHE A 263 9.12 17.80 -2.62
N GLY A 264 8.66 18.85 -1.93
CA GLY A 264 9.33 19.52 -0.84
C GLY A 264 10.64 20.16 -1.28
N LEU A 265 11.74 19.77 -0.64
CA LEU A 265 13.07 20.34 -0.88
C LEU A 265 13.76 19.86 -2.16
N CYS A 266 13.17 18.92 -2.91
CA CYS A 266 13.82 18.20 -3.99
C CYS A 266 13.13 18.37 -5.35
N THR A 267 13.92 18.38 -6.42
CA THR A 267 13.43 18.24 -7.80
C THR A 267 13.50 16.76 -8.23
N PRO A 268 12.38 16.03 -8.38
CA PRO A 268 12.33 14.57 -8.55
C PRO A 268 12.71 14.12 -9.98
N THR A 269 13.86 14.54 -10.51
CA THR A 269 14.21 14.29 -11.92
C THR A 269 15.44 13.40 -12.07
N ILE A 270 15.42 12.53 -13.07
CA ILE A 270 16.54 11.66 -13.46
C ILE A 270 17.08 12.06 -14.84
N PHE A 271 18.32 11.69 -15.13
CA PHE A 271 18.91 11.86 -16.45
C PHE A 271 19.65 10.59 -16.89
N PHE A 272 19.84 10.46 -18.21
CA PHE A 272 20.61 9.40 -18.84
C PHE A 272 21.80 10.03 -19.57
N ALA A 273 23.02 9.60 -19.26
CA ALA A 273 24.22 10.17 -19.86
C ALA A 273 25.39 9.17 -19.88
N GLY A 274 26.24 9.31 -20.91
CA GLY A 274 27.51 8.60 -21.03
C GLY A 274 28.61 9.25 -20.19
N GLY A 275 29.56 8.45 -19.71
CA GLY A 275 30.81 8.95 -19.11
C GLY A 275 30.70 9.51 -17.69
N LEU A 276 29.70 9.09 -16.91
CA LEU A 276 29.59 9.47 -15.50
C LEU A 276 30.64 8.76 -14.64
N ASN A 277 31.13 9.43 -13.59
CA ASN A 277 32.10 8.88 -12.63
C ASN A 277 33.31 8.14 -13.26
N SER A 278 33.91 8.77 -14.28
CA SER A 278 35.07 8.26 -15.03
C SER A 278 34.83 6.99 -15.86
N ARG A 279 33.58 6.60 -16.09
CA ARG A 279 33.22 5.58 -17.10
C ARG A 279 33.55 6.10 -18.52
N PRO A 280 33.66 5.20 -19.53
CA PRO A 280 33.75 5.61 -20.92
C PRO A 280 32.56 6.47 -21.35
N ALA A 281 32.79 7.43 -22.26
CA ALA A 281 31.73 8.28 -22.81
C ALA A 281 30.63 7.49 -23.57
N THR A 282 30.92 6.25 -23.96
CA THR A 282 29.99 5.31 -24.59
C THR A 282 29.19 4.46 -23.58
N GLU A 283 29.52 4.51 -22.29
CA GLU A 283 28.81 3.77 -21.24
C GLU A 283 27.77 4.68 -20.59
N PHE A 284 26.51 4.55 -21.04
CA PHE A 284 25.40 5.37 -20.57
C PHE A 284 24.76 4.78 -19.31
N THR A 285 24.51 5.64 -18.33
CA THR A 285 23.92 5.28 -17.04
C THR A 285 22.85 6.28 -16.64
N PHE A 286 21.93 5.83 -15.79
CA PHE A 286 20.92 6.67 -15.15
C PHE A 286 21.46 7.25 -13.84
N GLN A 287 21.06 8.48 -13.51
CA GLN A 287 21.39 9.12 -12.23
C GLN A 287 20.32 10.18 -11.86
N ILE A 288 20.16 10.41 -10.56
CA ILE A 288 19.32 11.47 -9.99
C ILE A 288 19.98 12.83 -10.26
N THR A 289 19.18 13.76 -10.80
CA THR A 289 19.63 15.11 -11.19
C THR A 289 19.86 16.01 -9.97
N ASP A 290 18.92 15.96 -9.03
CA ASP A 290 18.91 16.81 -7.84
C ASP A 290 19.95 16.32 -6.81
N PRO A 291 20.90 17.17 -6.36
CA PRO A 291 21.96 16.75 -5.44
C PRO A 291 21.45 16.32 -4.06
N LEU A 292 20.37 16.92 -3.55
CA LEU A 292 19.80 16.60 -2.25
C LEU A 292 19.06 15.26 -2.32
N ALA A 293 18.23 15.08 -3.34
CA ALA A 293 17.53 13.81 -3.60
C ALA A 293 18.48 12.68 -4.00
N ARG A 294 19.65 12.98 -4.56
CA ARG A 294 20.69 11.99 -4.86
C ARG A 294 21.39 11.49 -3.60
N GLY A 295 21.77 12.40 -2.70
CA GLY A 295 22.59 12.08 -1.54
C GLY A 295 23.85 11.30 -1.94
N GLY A 296 24.02 10.10 -1.38
CA GLY A 296 25.13 9.17 -1.69
C GLY A 296 24.89 8.21 -2.87
N GLN A 297 23.77 8.31 -3.59
CA GLN A 297 23.43 7.36 -4.67
C GLN A 297 24.31 7.57 -5.91
N GLN A 298 24.95 6.49 -6.36
CA GLN A 298 25.74 6.47 -7.60
C GLN A 298 24.87 6.13 -8.82
N GLU A 299 25.44 6.33 -10.00
CA GLU A 299 24.81 6.04 -11.27
C GLU A 299 24.59 4.53 -11.46
N ALA A 300 23.54 4.16 -12.19
CA ALA A 300 23.22 2.76 -12.44
C ALA A 300 22.81 2.51 -13.89
N LEU A 301 23.20 1.34 -14.42
CA LEU A 301 22.74 0.83 -15.70
C LEU A 301 21.25 0.42 -15.68
N ASN A 302 20.66 0.24 -14.49
CA ASN A 302 19.26 -0.16 -14.34
C ASN A 302 18.44 1.05 -13.84
N PRO A 303 17.51 1.59 -14.65
CA PRO A 303 16.72 2.76 -14.29
C PRO A 303 15.87 2.53 -13.03
N ASN A 304 15.43 1.29 -12.80
CA ASN A 304 14.65 0.92 -11.61
C ASN A 304 15.43 1.11 -10.29
N ILE A 305 16.77 1.06 -10.30
CA ILE A 305 17.57 1.35 -9.09
C ILE A 305 17.48 2.84 -8.76
N ILE A 306 17.63 3.70 -9.77
CA ILE A 306 17.61 5.16 -9.64
C ILE A 306 16.22 5.68 -9.27
N THR A 307 15.16 5.16 -9.88
CA THR A 307 13.78 5.58 -9.55
C THR A 307 13.35 5.11 -8.17
N ASN A 308 13.68 3.88 -7.74
CA ASN A 308 13.48 3.45 -6.36
C ASN A 308 14.22 4.34 -5.36
N ALA A 309 15.52 4.60 -5.62
CA ALA A 309 16.34 5.43 -4.75
C ALA A 309 15.77 6.84 -4.62
N LEU A 310 15.33 7.44 -5.72
CA LEU A 310 14.72 8.77 -5.74
C LEU A 310 13.41 8.82 -4.95
N CYS A 311 12.48 7.88 -5.16
CA CYS A 311 11.22 7.86 -4.42
C CYS A 311 11.44 7.61 -2.91
N ASN A 312 12.47 6.83 -2.52
CA ASN A 312 12.84 6.69 -1.11
C ASN A 312 13.36 8.01 -0.52
N GLN A 313 14.10 8.80 -1.30
CA GLN A 313 14.64 10.09 -0.84
C GLN A 313 13.55 11.16 -0.70
N LEU A 314 12.49 11.09 -1.52
CA LEU A 314 11.29 11.92 -1.34
C LEU A 314 10.66 11.79 0.06
N THR A 315 10.63 10.56 0.60
CA THR A 315 10.13 10.28 1.95
C THR A 315 11.11 10.66 3.05
N ASN A 316 12.41 10.39 2.88
CA ASN A 316 13.38 10.45 3.98
C ASN A 316 14.16 11.76 4.10
N VAL A 317 14.28 12.55 3.03
CA VAL A 317 15.12 13.76 2.98
C VAL A 317 14.38 14.96 2.42
N CYS A 318 13.53 14.76 1.41
CA CYS A 318 12.89 15.88 0.71
C CYS A 318 11.67 16.45 1.42
N ASN A 319 11.10 15.75 2.41
CA ASN A 319 9.81 16.08 3.05
C ASN A 319 8.65 16.22 2.04
N ALA A 320 8.60 15.34 1.04
CA ALA A 320 7.52 15.35 0.05
C ALA A 320 6.17 14.98 0.67
N ASN A 321 5.08 15.52 0.12
CA ASN A 321 3.71 15.14 0.49
C ASN A 321 3.32 13.78 -0.12
N ASP A 322 2.23 13.19 0.37
CA ASP A 322 1.86 11.83 -0.05
C ASP A 322 1.40 11.75 -1.51
N ALA A 323 0.84 12.84 -2.06
CA ALA A 323 0.55 12.96 -3.48
C ALA A 323 1.81 12.87 -4.36
N ALA A 324 2.90 13.54 -3.96
CA ALA A 324 4.19 13.46 -4.63
C ALA A 324 4.85 12.08 -4.50
N LYS A 325 4.74 11.42 -3.34
CA LYS A 325 5.20 10.03 -3.15
C LYS A 325 4.45 9.07 -4.07
N GLN A 326 3.12 9.19 -4.15
CA GLN A 326 2.28 8.38 -5.02
C GLN A 326 2.65 8.57 -6.50
N ILE A 327 2.78 9.82 -6.95
CA ILE A 327 3.20 10.13 -8.33
C ILE A 327 4.59 9.55 -8.65
N CYS A 328 5.53 9.54 -7.69
CA CYS A 328 6.82 8.89 -7.87
C CYS A 328 6.69 7.36 -7.99
N ALA A 329 5.82 6.74 -7.19
CA ALA A 329 5.53 5.30 -7.28
C ALA A 329 4.89 4.93 -8.63
N ASP A 330 3.95 5.72 -9.13
CA ASP A 330 3.30 5.53 -10.43
C ASP A 330 4.29 5.74 -11.59
N ALA A 331 5.16 6.75 -11.49
CA ALA A 331 6.23 7.00 -12.45
C ALA A 331 7.25 5.85 -12.49
N LYS A 332 7.59 5.28 -11.33
CA LYS A 332 8.41 4.06 -11.23
C LYS A 332 7.72 2.87 -11.90
N ALA A 333 6.42 2.65 -11.66
CA ALA A 333 5.67 1.58 -12.29
C ALA A 333 5.66 1.69 -13.83
N LYS A 334 5.50 2.92 -14.36
CA LYS A 334 5.63 3.20 -15.80
C LYS A 334 7.01 2.87 -16.37
N VAL A 335 8.08 3.22 -15.66
CA VAL A 335 9.47 2.86 -16.04
C VAL A 335 9.68 1.35 -16.04
N ALA A 336 9.21 0.65 -15.00
CA ALA A 336 9.31 -0.79 -14.89
C ALA A 336 8.54 -1.51 -16.02
N ALA A 337 7.34 -1.04 -16.35
CA ALA A 337 6.51 -1.57 -17.43
C ALA A 337 7.07 -1.28 -18.84
N ALA A 338 7.73 -0.13 -19.04
CA ALA A 338 8.34 0.21 -20.31
C ALA A 338 9.57 -0.66 -20.63
N GLY A 339 10.33 -1.09 -19.62
CA GLY A 339 11.50 -1.97 -19.77
C GLY A 339 12.70 -1.36 -20.53
N THR A 340 12.56 -0.14 -21.06
CA THR A 340 13.63 0.57 -21.78
C THR A 340 14.77 0.98 -20.86
N ARG A 341 15.96 1.18 -21.43
CA ARG A 341 17.20 1.51 -20.70
C ARG A 341 17.99 2.59 -21.43
N ASP A 342 17.27 3.55 -21.98
CA ASP A 342 17.78 4.65 -22.81
C ASP A 342 17.17 6.01 -22.39
N GLN A 343 17.41 7.04 -23.19
CA GLN A 343 16.92 8.40 -22.92
C GLN A 343 15.39 8.46 -22.74
N SER A 344 14.62 7.64 -23.48
CA SER A 344 13.16 7.59 -23.37
C SER A 344 12.70 7.21 -21.97
N THR A 345 13.48 6.40 -21.24
CA THR A 345 13.16 6.00 -19.86
C THR A 345 13.28 7.17 -18.88
N ALA A 346 14.31 8.01 -19.06
CA ALA A 346 14.48 9.22 -18.26
C ALA A 346 13.38 10.23 -18.56
N ASP A 347 13.02 10.42 -19.83
CA ASP A 347 11.96 11.34 -20.24
C ASP A 347 10.57 10.85 -19.82
N LEU A 348 10.30 9.55 -19.89
CA LEU A 348 9.08 8.92 -19.38
C LEU A 348 8.90 9.14 -17.88
N PHE A 349 9.95 8.90 -17.09
CA PHE A 349 9.91 9.15 -15.64
C PHE A 349 9.67 10.63 -15.35
N ASN A 350 10.48 11.51 -15.94
CA ASN A 350 10.41 12.95 -15.71
C ASN A 350 9.04 13.52 -16.12
N ALA A 351 8.46 13.07 -17.24
CA ALA A 351 7.12 13.46 -17.63
C ALA A 351 6.06 12.95 -16.65
N ALA A 352 6.17 11.70 -16.19
CA ALA A 352 5.22 11.11 -15.25
C ALA A 352 5.23 11.79 -13.87
N VAL A 353 6.36 12.35 -13.42
CA VAL A 353 6.44 13.16 -12.19
C VAL A 353 6.15 14.66 -12.39
N GLY A 354 5.72 15.09 -13.58
CA GLY A 354 5.33 16.48 -13.86
C GLY A 354 6.45 17.41 -14.38
N PHE A 355 7.64 16.88 -14.67
CA PHE A 355 8.83 17.60 -15.14
C PHE A 355 9.21 17.23 -16.58
N ALA A 356 8.22 17.19 -17.48
CA ALA A 356 8.43 16.84 -18.89
C ALA A 356 9.56 17.68 -19.54
N GLY A 357 10.47 17.03 -20.27
CA GLY A 357 11.63 17.67 -20.91
C GLY A 357 12.82 17.95 -19.98
N ALA A 358 12.77 17.59 -18.70
CA ALA A 358 13.89 17.77 -17.77
C ALA A 358 15.10 16.85 -18.02
N GLY A 359 14.90 15.73 -18.74
CA GLY A 359 15.86 14.64 -18.92
C GLY A 359 16.96 14.90 -19.96
N GLY A 360 16.89 15.99 -20.70
CA GLY A 360 17.95 16.40 -21.62
C GLY A 360 19.26 16.66 -20.87
N SER A 361 20.26 15.80 -21.12
CA SER A 361 21.65 15.84 -20.64
C SER A 361 22.14 17.22 -20.15
N ALA A 362 22.84 17.26 -19.01
CA ALA A 362 23.26 18.49 -18.31
C ALA A 362 23.94 19.56 -19.21
N SER A 363 24.58 19.17 -20.31
CA SER A 363 25.08 20.07 -21.37
C SER A 363 24.00 20.98 -21.98
N ALA A 364 22.76 20.52 -22.14
CA ALA A 364 21.65 21.29 -22.69
C ALA A 364 21.19 22.43 -21.77
N ARG A 365 21.30 22.28 -20.43
CA ARG A 365 21.05 23.39 -19.49
C ARG A 365 22.16 24.45 -19.57
N ARG A 366 23.40 24.06 -19.91
CA ARG A 366 24.47 25.02 -20.22
C ARG A 366 24.23 25.74 -21.55
N ALA A 367 23.65 25.06 -22.55
CA ALA A 367 23.24 25.68 -23.81
C ALA A 367 22.07 26.68 -23.64
N ARG A 368 21.00 26.32 -22.90
CA ARG A 368 19.85 27.23 -22.69
C ARG A 368 20.19 28.43 -21.79
N ARG A 369 21.04 28.26 -20.77
CA ARG A 369 21.56 29.38 -19.96
C ARG A 369 22.60 30.22 -20.72
N GLY A 370 23.21 29.67 -21.78
CA GLY A 370 24.10 30.38 -22.70
C GLY A 370 23.37 31.21 -23.76
N LEU A 371 22.22 30.75 -24.25
CA LEU A 371 21.38 31.53 -25.18
C LEU A 371 20.73 32.74 -24.49
N MET A 372 20.00 32.53 -23.40
CA MET A 372 19.36 33.64 -22.65
C MET A 372 20.36 34.60 -21.97
N GLY A 373 21.66 34.29 -21.98
CA GLY A 373 22.73 35.18 -21.51
C GLY A 373 23.39 36.03 -22.61
N ARG A 374 23.10 35.78 -23.90
CA ARG A 374 23.67 36.55 -25.02
C ARG A 374 22.72 37.60 -25.57
N ASP A 375 21.45 37.26 -25.74
CA ASP A 375 20.45 38.16 -26.35
C ASP A 375 20.22 39.44 -25.51
N ALA A 376 20.40 39.35 -24.19
CA ALA A 376 20.30 40.51 -23.28
C ALA A 376 21.49 41.48 -23.35
N LYS A 377 22.61 41.11 -24.01
CA LYS A 377 23.80 41.96 -24.13
C LYS A 377 23.97 42.59 -25.52
N GLU A 378 23.42 42.00 -26.58
CA GLU A 378 23.37 42.62 -27.92
C GLU A 378 22.24 43.67 -28.04
N ALA A 379 21.15 43.55 -27.27
CA ALA A 379 20.04 44.50 -27.29
C ALA A 379 20.33 45.87 -26.62
N CYS A 380 21.51 46.06 -26.03
CA CYS A 380 21.90 47.29 -25.31
C CYS A 380 23.14 47.96 -25.93
N GLN A 381 23.38 47.78 -27.24
CA GLN A 381 24.53 48.37 -27.94
C GLN A 381 24.19 48.98 -29.31
N ILE A 382 22.91 49.28 -29.56
CA ILE A 382 22.41 49.94 -30.80
C ILE A 382 21.63 51.25 -30.49
N CYS A 383 21.66 51.74 -29.24
CA CYS A 383 20.96 52.97 -28.84
C CYS A 383 21.87 54.15 -28.45
N GLU A 384 23.20 53.99 -28.48
CA GLU A 384 24.17 55.07 -28.19
C GLU A 384 25.40 55.01 -29.12
N ALA A 385 25.20 55.28 -30.41
CA ALA A 385 26.21 55.81 -31.34
C ALA A 385 25.54 56.29 -32.64
N GLU A 386 25.66 57.60 -32.90
CA GLU A 386 25.51 58.35 -34.17
C GLU A 386 24.62 57.81 -35.31
#